data_AF-A0A6N6LLG6-F1
#
_entry.id   AF-A0A6N6LLG6-F1
#
_cell.length_a   1.000
_cell.length_b   1.000
_cell.length_c   1.000
_cell.angle_alpha   90.00
_cell.angle_beta   90.00
_cell.angle_gamma   90.00
#
_symmetry.space_group_name_H-M   'P 1'
#
loop_
_entity.id
_entity.type
_entity.pdbx_description
1 polymer ?
#
loop_
_entity_poly.entity_id
_entity_poly.type
_entity_poly.pdbx_seq_one_letter_code
_entity_poly.pdbx_strand_id
1 'polypeptide(L)'
;MDFLDEMLNKSPKEKFIEILQNGNLGALEKTFESFFEEYIAMIELLEKQGLNERHLREFILENAELMSERKNDIFIELTAKILGHEG
;
A
#
# COMPACT_ATOMS: atom_id res chain seq x y z
N MET A 1 -28.76 -7.17 -1.04
CA MET A 1 -27.73 -6.85 -0.04
C MET A 1 -27.15 -5.52 -0.46
N ASP A 2 -27.04 -4.58 0.47
CA ASP A 2 -26.60 -3.21 0.18
C ASP A 2 -25.12 -3.20 -0.22
N PHE A 3 -24.73 -2.29 -1.11
CA PHE A 3 -23.32 -2.07 -1.52
C PHE A 3 -22.37 -1.93 -0.32
N LEU A 4 -22.88 -1.40 0.80
CA LEU A 4 -22.16 -1.26 2.06
C LEU A 4 -21.93 -2.61 2.77
N ASP A 5 -22.84 -3.57 2.68
CA ASP A 5 -22.65 -4.93 3.23
C ASP A 5 -21.56 -5.70 2.47
N GLU A 6 -21.51 -5.55 1.14
CA GLU A 6 -20.41 -6.12 0.33
C GLU A 6 -19.08 -5.43 0.62
N MET A 7 -19.09 -4.12 0.91
CA MET A 7 -17.90 -3.35 1.25
C MET A 7 -17.33 -3.71 2.63
N LEU A 8 -18.16 -4.16 3.57
CA LEU A 8 -17.76 -4.54 4.93
C LEU A 8 -17.32 -6.01 5.06
N ASN A 9 -17.68 -6.88 4.11
CA ASN A 9 -17.35 -8.31 4.14
C ASN A 9 -16.01 -8.69 3.50
N LYS A 10 -15.27 -7.72 2.94
CA LYS A 10 -14.00 -7.95 2.25
C LYS A 10 -12.82 -7.54 3.11
N SER A 11 -11.74 -8.30 3.04
CA SER A 11 -10.46 -7.92 3.66
C SER A 11 -9.91 -6.62 3.03
N PRO A 12 -9.06 -5.86 3.74
CA PRO A 12 -8.41 -4.67 3.19
C PRO A 12 -7.70 -4.92 1.85
N LYS A 13 -7.05 -6.09 1.72
CA LYS A 13 -6.40 -6.52 0.48
C LYS A 13 -7.39 -6.71 -0.66
N GLU A 14 -8.49 -7.43 -0.43
CA GLU A 14 -9.51 -7.66 -1.47
C GLU A 14 -10.10 -6.35 -1.97
N LYS A 15 -10.42 -5.44 -1.03
CA LYS A 15 -10.93 -4.11 -1.38
C LYS A 15 -9.93 -3.30 -2.19
N PHE A 16 -8.65 -3.31 -1.79
CA PHE A 16 -7.60 -2.63 -2.54
C PHE A 16 -7.48 -3.18 -3.97
N ILE A 17 -7.48 -4.50 -4.14
CA ILE A 17 -7.38 -5.14 -5.47
C ILE A 17 -8.59 -4.78 -6.35
N GLU A 18 -9.80 -4.73 -5.79
CA GLU A 18 -10.98 -4.30 -6.54
C GLU A 18 -10.91 -2.84 -6.99
N ILE A 19 -10.40 -1.96 -6.14
CA ILE A 19 -10.15 -0.56 -6.48
C ILE A 19 -9.08 -0.44 -7.58
N LEU A 20 -8.04 -1.27 -7.57
CA LEU A 20 -7.06 -1.29 -8.65
C LEU A 20 -7.65 -1.74 -10.00
N GLN A 21 -8.62 -2.65 -9.97
CA GLN A 21 -9.26 -3.17 -11.18
C GLN A 21 -10.25 -2.19 -11.80
N ASN A 22 -10.91 -1.37 -10.98
CA ASN A 22 -12.02 -0.52 -11.42
C ASN A 22 -11.70 0.98 -11.35
N GLY A 23 -10.59 1.36 -10.71
CA GLY A 23 -10.25 2.74 -10.46
C GLY A 23 -9.85 3.51 -11.71
N ASN A 24 -10.04 4.83 -11.68
CA ASN A 24 -9.65 5.71 -12.78
C ASN A 24 -8.13 5.74 -12.97
N LEU A 25 -7.67 5.64 -14.23
CA LEU A 25 -6.24 5.62 -14.55
C LEU A 25 -5.45 6.80 -13.95
N GLY A 26 -5.99 8.02 -14.02
CA GLY A 26 -5.30 9.20 -13.48
C GLY A 26 -5.20 9.20 -11.95
N ALA A 27 -6.23 8.69 -11.26
CA ALA A 27 -6.20 8.51 -9.80
C ALA A 27 -5.17 7.44 -9.39
N LEU A 28 -5.09 6.35 -10.15
CA LEU A 28 -4.08 5.30 -9.96
C LEU A 28 -2.66 5.85 -10.20
N GLU A 29 -2.42 6.49 -11.34
CA GLU A 29 -1.12 7.07 -11.72
C GLU A 29 -0.62 8.01 -10.62
N LYS A 30 -1.43 8.99 -10.21
CA LYS A 30 -1.04 9.94 -9.17
C LYS A 30 -0.73 9.28 -7.84
N THR A 31 -1.53 8.29 -7.44
CA THR A 31 -1.30 7.57 -6.17
C THR A 31 0.00 6.77 -6.21
N PHE A 32 0.25 6.06 -7.32
CA PHE A 32 1.43 5.21 -7.46
C PHE A 32 2.71 6.01 -7.68
N GLU A 33 2.67 7.13 -8.43
CA GLU A 33 3.83 8.02 -8.57
C GLU A 33 4.29 8.52 -7.19
N SER A 34 3.37 9.02 -6.37
CA SER A 34 3.67 9.44 -5.00
C SER A 34 4.21 8.29 -4.14
N PHE A 35 3.61 7.10 -4.24
CA PHE A 35 4.06 5.93 -3.48
C PHE A 35 5.48 5.47 -3.91
N PHE A 36 5.78 5.51 -5.21
CA PHE A 36 7.10 5.13 -5.72
C PHE A 36 8.18 6.16 -5.35
N GLU A 37 7.86 7.46 -5.37
CA GLU A 37 8.78 8.50 -4.89
C GLU A 37 9.16 8.28 -3.41
N GLU A 38 8.17 8.00 -2.55
CA GLU A 38 8.39 7.69 -1.15
C GLU A 38 9.22 6.40 -0.99
N TYR A 39 8.91 5.35 -1.74
CA TYR A 39 9.65 4.10 -1.72
C TYR A 39 11.13 4.30 -2.11
N ILE A 40 11.39 4.99 -3.22
CA ILE A 40 12.75 5.28 -3.69
C ILE A 40 13.50 6.10 -2.64
N ALA A 41 12.87 7.14 -2.08
CA ALA A 41 13.48 7.96 -1.04
C ALA A 41 13.85 7.14 0.20
N MET A 42 12.99 6.21 0.63
CA MET A 42 13.29 5.31 1.75
C MET A 42 14.48 4.40 1.47
N ILE A 43 14.57 3.81 0.27
CA ILE A 43 15.72 2.97 -0.10
C ILE A 43 17.01 3.79 -0.09
N GLU A 44 17.03 4.95 -0.73
CA GLU A 44 18.19 5.83 -0.77
C GLU A 44 18.63 6.30 0.62
N LEU A 45 17.68 6.56 1.53
CA LEU A 45 17.98 6.91 2.91
C LEU A 45 18.59 5.74 3.67
N LEU A 46 18.07 4.51 3.49
CA LEU A 46 18.64 3.31 4.11
C LEU A 46 20.08 3.05 3.63
N GLU A 47 20.33 3.17 2.32
CA GLU A 47 21.67 3.02 1.75
C GLU A 47 22.66 4.06 2.30
N LYS A 48 22.23 5.32 2.46
CA LYS A 48 23.05 6.36 3.10
C LYS A 48 23.38 6.07 4.57
N GLN A 49 22.57 5.26 5.25
CA GLN A 49 22.85 4.77 6.61
C GLN A 49 23.70 3.48 6.63
N GLY A 50 24.16 3.00 5.48
CA GLY A 50 24.92 1.76 5.35
C GLY A 50 24.06 0.49 5.48
N LEU A 51 22.73 0.63 5.44
CA LEU A 51 21.82 -0.49 5.36
C LEU A 51 21.67 -0.92 3.91
N ASN A 52 21.38 -2.20 3.69
CA ASN A 52 21.30 -2.77 2.36
C ASN A 52 20.14 -3.77 2.31
N GLU A 53 19.92 -4.34 1.13
CA GLU A 53 18.83 -5.28 0.90
C GLU A 53 18.83 -6.48 1.84
N ARG A 54 19.99 -6.97 2.27
CA ARG A 54 20.08 -8.08 3.23
C ARG A 54 19.47 -7.67 4.58
N HIS A 55 19.85 -6.51 5.11
CA HIS A 55 19.30 -5.99 6.36
C HIS A 55 17.78 -5.77 6.26
N LEU A 56 17.28 -5.29 5.11
CA LEU A 56 15.84 -5.15 4.87
C LEU A 56 15.12 -6.50 4.89
N ARG A 57 15.67 -7.52 4.23
CA ARG A 57 15.09 -8.87 4.19
C ARG A 57 15.10 -9.54 5.56
N GLU A 58 16.19 -9.39 6.32
CA GLU A 58 16.30 -9.87 7.70
C GLU A 58 15.22 -9.20 8.57
N PHE A 59 15.06 -7.88 8.49
CA PHE A 59 14.02 -7.16 9.22
C PHE A 59 12.60 -7.66 8.90
N ILE A 60 12.29 -7.93 7.63
CA ILE A 60 10.98 -8.45 7.21
C ILE A 60 10.73 -9.85 7.80
N LEU A 61 11.74 -10.72 7.81
CA LEU A 61 11.62 -12.08 8.34
C LEU A 61 11.43 -12.09 9.85
N GLU A 62 12.20 -11.27 10.57
CA GLU A 62 12.13 -11.16 12.03
C GLU A 62 10.82 -10.52 12.52
N ASN A 63 10.16 -9.71 11.69
CA ASN A 63 8.99 -8.93 12.06
C ASN A 63 7.74 -9.30 11.26
N ALA A 64 7.55 -10.59 10.94
CA ALA A 64 6.47 -11.04 10.05
C ALA A 64 5.05 -10.62 10.49
N GLU A 65 4.75 -10.62 11.79
CA GLU A 65 3.46 -10.19 12.33
C GLU A 65 3.22 -8.69 12.10
N LEU A 66 4.21 -7.86 12.44
CA LEU A 66 4.20 -6.43 12.13
C LEU A 66 4.02 -6.18 10.64
N MET A 67 4.69 -6.95 9.78
CA MET A 67 4.53 -6.82 8.32
C MET A 67 3.10 -7.15 7.87
N SER A 68 2.43 -8.09 8.52
CA SER A 68 1.04 -8.44 8.21
C SER A 68 0.08 -7.30 8.58
N GLU A 69 0.22 -6.75 9.79
CA GLU A 69 -0.60 -5.63 10.26
C GLU A 69 -0.40 -4.38 9.39
N ARG A 70 0.85 -3.99 9.18
CA ARG A 70 1.18 -2.78 8.40
C ARG A 70 0.81 -2.90 6.92
N LYS A 71 0.78 -4.10 6.35
CA LYS A 71 0.25 -4.30 4.98
C LYS A 71 -1.24 -3.98 4.90
N ASN A 72 -2.03 -4.35 5.91
CA ASN A 72 -3.45 -4.00 5.95
C ASN A 72 -3.65 -2.48 6.03
N ASP A 73 -2.85 -1.79 6.86
CA ASP A 73 -2.88 -0.33 6.93
C ASP A 73 -2.58 0.31 5.57
N ILE A 74 -1.54 -0.17 4.89
CA ILE A 74 -1.15 0.33 3.55
C ILE A 74 -2.27 0.08 2.53
N PHE A 75 -2.92 -1.08 2.55
CA PHE A 75 -4.05 -1.34 1.65
C PHE A 75 -5.21 -0.37 1.88
N ILE A 76 -5.51 -0.04 3.14
CA ILE A 76 -6.55 0.94 3.49
C ILE A 76 -6.14 2.35 3.03
N GLU A 77 -4.90 2.74 3.30
CA GLU A 77 -4.37 4.06 2.92
C GLU A 77 -4.41 4.27 1.41
N LEU A 78 -3.87 3.33 0.63
CA LEU A 78 -3.84 3.44 -0.83
C LEU A 78 -5.25 3.42 -1.42
N THR A 79 -6.15 2.59 -0.86
CA THR A 79 -7.57 2.61 -1.23
C THR A 79 -8.20 3.99 -1.02
N ALA A 80 -7.96 4.61 0.15
CA ALA A 80 -8.47 5.93 0.46
C ALA A 80 -7.88 7.02 -0.45
N LYS A 81 -6.59 6.95 -0.76
CA LYS A 81 -5.91 7.88 -1.69
C LYS A 81 -6.50 7.80 -3.10
N ILE A 82 -6.69 6.59 -3.64
CA ILE A 82 -7.28 6.39 -4.97
C ILE A 82 -8.70 6.96 -5.01
N LEU A 83 -9.57 6.56 -4.07
CA LEU A 83 -10.94 7.06 -4.01
C LEU A 83 -11.02 8.58 -3.80
N GLY A 84 -10.08 9.16 -3.04
CA GLY A 84 -9.99 10.60 -2.83
C GLY A 84 -9.54 11.40 -4.06
N HIS A 85 -9.00 10.75 -5.09
CA HIS A 85 -8.67 11.36 -6.39
C HIS A 85 -9.75 11.14 -7.45
N GLU A 86 -10.75 10.29 -7.19
CA GLU A 86 -11.90 10.06 -8.08
C GLU A 86 -13.05 11.06 -7.84
N GLY A 87 -13.01 11.80 -6.74
CA GLY A 87 -14.00 12.82 -6.35
C GLY A 87 -13.71 14.23 -6.85
#